data_AF-A0A6N7ICJ8-F1
#
_entry.id   AF-A0A6N7ICJ8-F1
#
_cell.length_a   1.000
_cell.length_b   1.000
_cell.length_c   1.000
_cell.angle_alpha   90.00
_cell.angle_beta   90.00
_cell.angle_gamma   90.00
#
_symmetry.space_group_name_H-M   'P 1'
#
loop_
_entity.id
_entity.type
_entity.pdbx_description
1 polymer ?
#
loop_
_entity_poly.entity_id
_entity_poly.type
_entity_poly.pdbx_seq_one_letter_code
_entity_poly.pdbx_strand_id
1 'polypeptide(L)'
;MSRGVATAVLASLAACTTGPGLGDEVDVDVTVLGGSGGLAAGQVGVTPLDVRRGKAADLAGHTYTNDDGEEVKPPDGTPYYLDVRMVNKSDAEMTSGPRVYGIDTDGAELEDLNDLTLWPPFTPCPKHNSDSEPFEPGVTYTACHVFVVRSGEELDRVTVGDTQWRVK
;
A
#
# COMPACT_ATOMS: atom_id res chain seq x y z
N MET A 1 -13.88 -49.40 42.62
CA MET A 1 -14.39 -48.82 41.37
C MET A 1 -13.93 -47.36 41.33
N SER A 2 -12.88 -47.05 40.57
CA SER A 2 -12.31 -45.69 40.52
C SER A 2 -12.50 -45.14 39.10
N ARG A 3 -13.24 -44.03 38.96
CA ARG A 3 -13.48 -43.36 37.68
C ARG A 3 -12.47 -42.22 37.56
N GLY A 4 -11.48 -42.39 36.67
CA GLY A 4 -10.57 -41.32 36.28
C GLY A 4 -11.29 -40.36 35.32
N VAL A 5 -11.29 -39.07 35.65
CA VAL A 5 -11.76 -37.99 34.77
C VAL A 5 -10.56 -37.57 33.91
N ALA A 6 -10.64 -37.83 32.61
CA ALA A 6 -9.65 -37.34 31.66
C ALA A 6 -10.03 -35.91 31.25
N THR A 7 -9.29 -34.93 31.76
CA THR A 7 -9.39 -33.54 31.31
C THR A 7 -8.72 -33.43 29.93
N ALA A 8 -9.52 -33.33 28.88
CA ALA A 8 -9.03 -33.01 27.55
C ALA A 8 -8.63 -31.54 27.50
N VAL A 9 -7.34 -31.26 27.36
CA VAL A 9 -6.83 -29.93 27.05
C VAL A 9 -7.10 -29.68 25.58
N LEU A 10 -8.10 -28.84 25.26
CA LEU A 10 -8.26 -28.28 23.92
C LEU A 10 -7.10 -27.32 23.69
N ALA A 11 -6.12 -27.75 22.89
CA ALA A 11 -5.13 -26.86 22.32
C ALA A 11 -5.82 -26.03 21.23
N SER A 12 -6.17 -24.79 21.55
CA SER A 12 -6.60 -23.79 20.58
C SER A 12 -5.45 -23.52 19.62
N LEU A 13 -5.46 -24.16 18.45
CA LEU A 13 -4.65 -23.76 17.31
C LEU A 13 -5.15 -22.36 16.92
N ALA A 14 -4.48 -21.33 17.41
CA ALA A 14 -4.58 -20.01 16.81
C ALA A 14 -4.15 -20.20 15.35
N ALA A 15 -5.11 -20.12 14.43
CA ALA A 15 -4.81 -20.06 13.02
C ALA A 15 -3.97 -18.80 12.83
N CYS A 16 -2.66 -18.98 12.69
CA CYS A 16 -1.80 -17.98 12.09
C CYS A 16 -2.32 -17.83 10.66
N THR A 17 -3.29 -16.95 10.45
CA THR A 17 -3.68 -16.52 9.11
C THR A 17 -2.51 -15.72 8.59
N THR A 18 -1.58 -16.41 7.96
CA THR A 18 -0.52 -15.80 7.17
C THR A 18 -1.22 -14.96 6.11
N GLY A 19 -1.11 -13.63 6.22
CA GLY A 19 -1.62 -12.72 5.20
C GLY A 19 -0.95 -12.98 3.84
N PRO A 20 -1.45 -12.34 2.77
CA PRO A 20 -0.83 -12.44 1.45
C PRO A 20 0.64 -12.00 1.50
N GLY A 21 1.48 -12.70 0.74
CA GLY A 21 2.89 -12.33 0.55
C GLY A 21 3.05 -11.32 -0.58
N LEU A 22 4.20 -10.65 -0.64
CA LEU A 22 4.55 -9.86 -1.82
C LEU A 22 4.47 -10.73 -3.09
N GLY A 23 3.89 -10.18 -4.15
CA GLY A 23 3.59 -10.86 -5.41
C GLY A 23 2.20 -11.50 -5.48
N ASP A 24 1.50 -11.67 -4.35
CA ASP A 24 0.13 -12.18 -4.34
C ASP A 24 -0.86 -11.06 -4.67
N GLU A 25 -1.69 -11.29 -5.68
CA GLU A 25 -2.79 -10.39 -6.04
C GLU A 25 -3.99 -10.63 -5.12
N VAL A 26 -4.54 -9.55 -4.58
CA VAL A 26 -5.77 -9.57 -3.79
C VAL A 26 -6.77 -8.57 -4.36
N ASP A 27 -8.04 -8.97 -4.41
CA ASP A 27 -9.14 -8.07 -4.77
C ASP A 27 -9.51 -7.23 -3.56
N VAL A 28 -9.32 -5.92 -3.69
CA VAL A 28 -9.65 -4.93 -2.67
C VAL A 28 -10.93 -4.22 -3.08
N ASP A 29 -11.91 -4.25 -2.19
CA ASP A 29 -13.13 -3.47 -2.34
C ASP A 29 -12.81 -1.99 -2.18
N VAL A 30 -13.26 -1.18 -3.12
CA VAL A 30 -13.06 0.26 -3.14
C VAL A 30 -14.40 0.98 -3.31
N THR A 31 -14.48 2.19 -2.76
CA THR A 31 -15.57 3.11 -3.09
C THR A 31 -15.05 4.10 -4.11
N VAL A 32 -15.61 4.08 -5.31
CA VAL A 32 -15.18 4.89 -6.45
C VAL A 32 -16.15 6.04 -6.67
N LEU A 33 -15.64 7.19 -7.12
CA LEU A 33 -16.48 8.25 -7.67
C LEU A 33 -16.90 7.82 -9.08
N GLY A 34 -18.13 7.35 -9.24
CA GLY A 34 -18.68 7.00 -10.55
C GLY A 34 -18.87 8.25 -11.42
N GLY A 35 -18.76 8.11 -12.74
CA GLY A 35 -18.84 9.21 -13.72
C GLY A 35 -20.15 10.03 -13.72
N SER A 36 -21.16 9.66 -12.93
CA SER A 36 -22.40 10.41 -12.71
C SER A 36 -22.43 11.21 -11.38
N GLY A 37 -21.32 11.28 -10.65
CA GLY A 37 -21.21 12.00 -9.38
C GLY A 37 -21.75 11.23 -8.16
N GLY A 38 -22.04 9.93 -8.32
CA GLY A 38 -22.42 9.02 -7.25
C GLY A 38 -21.27 8.10 -6.85
N LEU A 39 -21.17 7.77 -5.56
CA LEU A 39 -20.25 6.73 -5.09
C LEU A 39 -20.74 5.35 -5.57
N ALA A 40 -19.86 4.56 -6.19
CA ALA A 40 -20.12 3.18 -6.54
C ALA A 40 -19.14 2.26 -5.80
N ALA A 41 -19.61 1.09 -5.38
CA ALA A 41 -18.69 0.05 -4.94
C ALA A 41 -18.01 -0.56 -6.17
N GLY A 42 -16.70 -0.76 -6.10
CA GLY A 42 -15.89 -1.38 -7.14
C GLY A 42 -14.82 -2.28 -6.54
N GLN A 43 -14.05 -2.94 -7.40
CA GLN A 43 -12.93 -3.78 -6.98
C GLN A 43 -11.68 -3.38 -7.75
N VAL A 44 -10.55 -3.40 -7.05
CA VAL A 44 -9.22 -3.25 -7.64
C VAL A 44 -8.41 -4.48 -7.27
N GLY A 45 -7.87 -5.17 -8.28
CA GLY A 45 -6.86 -6.20 -8.05
C GLY A 45 -5.53 -5.53 -7.71
N VAL A 46 -4.98 -5.78 -6.53
CA VAL A 46 -3.76 -5.13 -6.03
C VAL A 46 -2.68 -6.19 -5.84
N THR A 47 -1.49 -5.95 -6.42
CA THR A 47 -0.32 -6.82 -6.30
C THR A 47 0.91 -6.00 -5.90
N PRO A 48 1.28 -5.96 -4.60
CA PRO A 48 2.58 -5.45 -4.17
C PRO A 48 3.69 -6.29 -4.82
N LEU A 49 4.57 -5.66 -5.61
CA LEU A 49 5.57 -6.37 -6.41
C LEU A 49 6.91 -6.46 -5.68
N ASP A 50 7.40 -5.32 -5.19
CA ASP A 50 8.69 -5.21 -4.53
C ASP A 50 8.69 -4.06 -3.52
N VAL A 51 9.52 -4.18 -2.49
CA VAL A 51 9.74 -3.13 -1.51
C VAL A 51 11.24 -2.86 -1.39
N ARG A 52 11.65 -1.67 -1.84
CA ARG A 52 13.05 -1.28 -1.93
C ARG A 52 13.37 -0.25 -0.86
N ARG A 53 14.36 -0.54 -0.02
CA ARG A 53 14.88 0.42 0.96
C ARG A 53 15.77 1.45 0.28
N GLY A 54 15.40 2.73 0.39
CA GLY A 54 16.17 3.86 -0.12
C GLY A 54 17.16 4.44 0.87
N LYS A 55 17.64 5.64 0.55
CA LYS A 55 18.53 6.45 1.39
C LYS A 55 17.85 7.78 1.71
N ALA A 56 18.07 8.32 2.90
CA ALA A 56 17.53 9.63 3.28
C ALA A 56 17.89 10.75 2.28
N ALA A 57 19.08 10.65 1.65
CA ALA A 57 19.52 11.59 0.63
C ALA A 57 18.67 11.56 -0.66
N ASP A 58 17.94 10.48 -0.91
CA ASP A 58 17.05 10.37 -2.07
C ASP A 58 15.89 11.37 -1.97
N LEU A 59 15.50 11.78 -0.75
CA LEU A 59 14.42 12.72 -0.50
C LEU A 59 14.83 14.19 -0.67
N ALA A 60 16.11 14.47 -0.89
CA ALA A 60 16.63 15.83 -0.88
C ALA A 60 16.37 16.55 -2.21
N GLY A 61 15.88 17.80 -2.13
CA GLY A 61 15.70 18.65 -3.31
C GLY A 61 14.39 18.41 -4.07
N HIS A 62 13.46 17.68 -3.46
CA HIS A 62 12.13 17.40 -3.99
C HIS A 62 11.04 18.05 -3.12
N THR A 63 9.92 18.38 -3.76
CA THR A 63 8.68 18.84 -3.10
C THR A 63 7.70 17.68 -3.04
N TYR A 64 7.19 17.38 -1.85
CA TYR A 64 6.30 16.25 -1.61
C TYR A 64 4.91 16.69 -1.22
N THR A 65 3.93 15.85 -1.51
CA THR A 65 2.56 15.97 -1.01
C THR A 65 2.12 14.70 -0.31
N ASN A 66 1.19 14.83 0.62
CA ASN A 66 0.45 13.68 1.16
C ASN A 66 -0.71 13.27 0.24
N ASP A 67 -1.49 12.28 0.65
CA ASP A 67 -2.68 11.79 -0.08
C ASP A 67 -3.79 12.83 -0.29
N ASP A 68 -3.79 13.90 0.49
CA ASP A 68 -4.75 15.01 0.37
C ASP A 68 -4.23 16.11 -0.59
N GLY A 69 -3.05 15.91 -1.16
CA GLY A 69 -2.41 16.87 -2.08
C GLY A 69 -1.80 18.08 -1.38
N GLU A 70 -1.67 18.05 -0.05
CA GLU A 70 -1.05 19.11 0.73
C GLU A 70 0.47 19.00 0.68
N GLU A 71 1.16 20.11 0.44
CA GLU A 71 2.63 20.12 0.45
C GLU A 71 3.15 19.80 1.86
N VAL A 72 3.99 18.78 1.96
CA VAL A 72 4.55 18.30 3.21
C VAL A 72 6.07 18.24 3.15
N LYS A 73 6.70 18.47 4.31
CA LYS A 73 8.11 18.14 4.51
C LYS A 73 8.20 16.65 4.88
N PRO A 74 8.97 15.82 4.15
CA PRO A 74 9.20 14.44 4.57
C PRO A 74 9.77 14.38 5.99
N PRO A 75 9.33 13.41 6.82
CA PRO A 75 9.92 13.23 8.14
C PRO A 75 11.38 12.78 8.03
N ASP A 76 12.16 12.99 9.09
CA ASP A 76 13.53 12.48 9.14
C ASP A 76 13.51 10.94 9.25
N GLY A 77 14.04 10.25 8.26
CA GLY A 77 13.92 8.80 8.21
C GLY A 77 14.56 8.11 7.00
N THR A 78 14.26 6.82 6.87
CA THR A 78 14.63 5.99 5.73
C THR A 78 13.42 5.85 4.80
N PRO A 79 13.52 6.26 3.53
CA PRO A 79 12.45 6.01 2.57
C PRO A 79 12.41 4.53 2.17
N TYR A 80 11.21 4.02 1.95
CA TYR A 80 10.90 2.73 1.37
C TYR A 80 10.03 2.96 0.13
N TYR A 81 10.39 2.33 -0.97
CA TYR A 81 9.69 2.41 -2.25
C TYR A 81 8.93 1.12 -2.48
N LEU A 82 7.60 1.20 -2.56
CA LEU A 82 6.73 0.08 -2.87
C LEU A 82 6.33 0.16 -4.34
N ASP A 83 6.77 -0.80 -5.13
CA ASP A 83 6.28 -0.97 -6.49
C ASP A 83 5.01 -1.83 -6.44
N VAL A 84 3.89 -1.35 -6.96
CA VAL A 84 2.58 -2.05 -6.91
C VAL A 84 1.95 -2.09 -8.29
N ARG A 85 1.35 -3.22 -8.65
CA ARG A 85 0.47 -3.35 -9.81
C ARG A 85 -0.98 -3.28 -9.37
N MET A 86 -1.78 -2.48 -10.06
CA MET A 86 -3.21 -2.35 -9.80
C MET A 86 -4.00 -2.60 -11.08
N VAL A 87 -5.15 -3.27 -10.97
CA VAL A 87 -6.06 -3.58 -12.08
C VAL A 87 -7.48 -3.15 -11.70
N ASN A 88 -8.13 -2.32 -12.51
CA ASN A 88 -9.52 -1.95 -12.28
C ASN A 88 -10.39 -3.16 -12.63
N LYS A 89 -10.96 -3.82 -11.64
CA LYS A 89 -11.85 -4.98 -11.81
C LYS A 89 -13.32 -4.60 -11.68
N SER A 90 -13.62 -3.31 -11.55
CA SER A 90 -15.00 -2.82 -11.55
C SER A 90 -15.53 -2.64 -12.98
N ASP A 91 -16.84 -2.47 -13.07
CA ASP A 91 -17.52 -2.16 -14.34
C ASP A 91 -17.52 -0.66 -14.68
N ALA A 92 -16.88 0.18 -13.84
CA ALA A 92 -16.88 1.62 -13.96
C ALA A 92 -15.45 2.19 -14.02
N GLU A 93 -15.33 3.34 -14.68
CA GLU A 93 -14.11 4.14 -14.64
C GLU A 93 -13.86 4.65 -13.22
N MET A 94 -12.59 4.63 -12.79
CA MET A 94 -12.14 5.23 -11.54
C MET A 94 -11.27 6.45 -11.81
N THR A 95 -11.48 7.51 -11.03
CA THR A 95 -10.63 8.71 -11.06
C THR A 95 -9.32 8.49 -10.29
N SER A 96 -9.31 7.55 -9.34
CA SER A 96 -8.13 7.24 -8.54
C SER A 96 -8.10 5.77 -8.12
N GLY A 97 -6.89 5.27 -7.86
CA GLY A 97 -6.71 3.98 -7.20
C GLY A 97 -7.07 4.00 -5.71
N PRO A 98 -7.04 2.84 -5.03
CA PRO A 98 -7.13 2.78 -3.58
C PRO A 98 -5.94 3.48 -2.91
N ARG A 99 -6.17 4.04 -1.71
CA ARG A 99 -5.09 4.54 -0.86
C ARG A 99 -4.21 3.38 -0.37
N VAL A 100 -2.92 3.65 -0.25
CA VAL A 100 -1.91 2.69 0.18
C VAL A 100 -1.18 3.27 1.39
N TYR A 101 -1.10 2.49 2.46
CA TYR A 101 -0.44 2.89 3.71
C TYR A 101 0.71 1.95 4.04
N GLY A 102 1.77 2.48 4.65
CA GLY A 102 2.80 1.68 5.30
C GLY A 102 2.50 1.51 6.79
N ILE A 103 2.98 0.42 7.39
CA ILE A 103 3.00 0.23 8.85
C ILE A 103 4.45 -0.09 9.24
N ASP A 104 5.03 0.67 10.16
CA ASP A 104 6.38 0.39 10.67
C ASP A 104 6.38 -0.68 11.78
N THR A 105 7.58 -1.06 12.23
CA THR A 105 7.81 -2.04 13.30
C THR A 105 7.29 -1.62 14.68
N ASP A 106 7.03 -0.32 14.91
CA ASP A 106 6.37 0.21 16.11
C ASP A 106 4.83 0.20 15.98
N GLY A 107 4.32 -0.15 14.79
CA GLY A 107 2.89 -0.17 14.49
C GLY A 107 2.33 1.20 14.12
N ALA A 108 3.18 2.18 13.82
CA ALA A 108 2.74 3.48 13.33
C ALA A 108 2.35 3.38 11.85
N GLU A 109 1.23 4.01 11.50
CA GLU A 109 0.78 4.16 10.11
C GLU A 109 1.58 5.27 9.42
N LEU A 110 1.95 5.01 8.17
CA LEU A 110 2.77 5.86 7.32
C LEU A 110 1.95 6.22 6.08
N GLU A 111 1.76 7.51 5.86
CA GLU A 111 1.16 8.03 4.63
C GLU A 111 2.14 7.92 3.45
N ASP A 112 1.58 7.76 2.25
CA ASP A 112 2.32 7.82 1.01
C ASP A 112 2.77 9.26 0.69
N LEU A 113 4.00 9.41 0.22
CA LEU A 113 4.54 10.67 -0.25
C LEU A 113 4.56 10.71 -1.78
N ASN A 114 3.78 11.62 -2.34
CA ASN A 114 3.74 11.90 -3.77
C ASN A 114 4.76 13.00 -4.11
N ASP A 115 5.74 12.72 -4.97
CA ASP A 115 6.68 13.75 -5.48
C ASP A 115 6.02 14.61 -6.56
N LEU A 116 6.01 15.93 -6.35
CA LEU A 116 5.52 16.91 -7.33
C LEU A 116 6.62 17.44 -8.25
N THR A 117 7.87 17.05 -8.03
CA THR A 117 9.02 17.66 -8.69
C THR A 117 9.16 17.17 -10.12
N LEU A 118 8.96 18.08 -11.08
CA LEU A 118 9.14 17.76 -12.50
C LEU A 118 10.63 17.59 -12.88
N TRP A 119 11.56 18.16 -12.09
CA TRP A 119 13.01 18.09 -12.35
C TRP A 119 13.88 18.33 -11.10
N PRO A 120 14.87 17.46 -10.80
CA PRO A 120 15.16 16.20 -11.49
C PRO A 120 14.05 15.17 -11.26
N PRO A 121 13.81 14.23 -12.20
CA PRO A 121 12.85 13.17 -11.96
C PRO A 121 13.26 12.36 -10.72
N PHE A 122 12.30 12.07 -9.86
CA PHE A 122 12.50 11.21 -8.70
C PHE A 122 12.80 9.78 -9.14
N THR A 123 14.08 9.56 -9.45
CA THR A 123 14.62 8.35 -10.05
C THR A 123 14.35 7.07 -9.24
N PRO A 124 14.27 7.10 -7.88
CA PRO A 124 13.95 5.89 -7.12
C PRO A 124 12.61 5.26 -7.47
N CYS A 125 11.64 6.06 -7.92
CA CYS A 125 10.42 5.56 -8.56
C CYS A 125 10.61 5.62 -10.08
N PRO A 126 10.65 4.47 -10.78
CA PRO A 126 10.61 4.49 -12.24
C PRO A 126 9.42 5.34 -12.70
N LYS A 127 9.58 6.11 -13.79
CA LYS A 127 8.41 6.73 -14.43
C LYS A 127 7.44 5.61 -14.80
N HIS A 128 6.37 5.49 -14.02
CA HIS A 128 5.30 4.58 -14.31
C HIS A 128 4.22 5.29 -15.13
N ASN A 129 3.35 4.51 -15.73
CA ASN A 129 2.36 4.96 -16.72
C ASN A 129 1.20 5.76 -16.08
N SER A 130 1.40 6.36 -14.91
CA SER A 130 0.37 6.86 -14.00
C SER A 130 -0.02 8.33 -14.20
N ASP A 131 0.62 9.07 -15.11
CA ASP A 131 0.47 10.53 -15.12
C ASP A 131 -0.79 11.05 -15.84
N SER A 132 -1.76 10.20 -16.21
CA SER A 132 -3.04 10.73 -16.69
C SER A 132 -4.17 9.72 -16.63
N GLU A 133 -5.19 10.12 -15.87
CA GLU A 133 -6.55 9.61 -15.87
C GLU A 133 -7.11 9.34 -17.28
N PRO A 134 -8.08 8.42 -17.40
CA PRO A 134 -8.75 7.69 -16.31
C PRO A 134 -8.39 6.20 -16.18
N PHE A 135 -8.62 5.63 -14.99
CA PHE A 135 -8.44 4.20 -14.71
C PHE A 135 -9.68 3.42 -15.17
N GLU A 136 -9.75 3.14 -16.47
CA GLU A 136 -10.89 2.44 -17.09
C GLU A 136 -10.99 0.95 -16.65
N PRO A 137 -12.19 0.33 -16.74
CA PRO A 137 -12.37 -1.09 -16.49
C PRO A 137 -11.38 -2.00 -17.24
N GLY A 138 -10.74 -2.91 -16.52
CA GLY A 138 -9.77 -3.86 -17.05
C GLY A 138 -8.36 -3.29 -17.30
N VAL A 139 -8.16 -1.98 -17.16
CA VAL A 139 -6.83 -1.38 -17.30
C VAL A 139 -5.94 -1.82 -16.14
N THR A 140 -4.66 -2.02 -16.45
CA THR A 140 -3.61 -2.29 -15.47
C THR A 140 -2.63 -1.13 -15.46
N TYR A 141 -2.27 -0.64 -14.28
CA TYR A 141 -1.13 0.25 -14.12
C TYR A 141 -0.18 -0.25 -13.04
N THR A 142 1.03 0.30 -13.06
CA THR A 142 2.01 0.15 -12.00
C THR A 142 2.19 1.50 -11.34
N ALA A 143 2.32 1.54 -10.03
CA ALA A 143 2.61 2.74 -9.26
C ALA A 143 3.80 2.46 -8.33
N CYS A 144 4.47 3.53 -7.91
CA CYS A 144 5.52 3.50 -6.91
C CYS A 144 5.11 4.41 -5.76
N HIS A 145 4.90 3.83 -4.58
CA HIS A 145 4.55 4.55 -3.35
C HIS A 145 5.79 4.73 -2.49
N VAL A 146 5.88 5.85 -1.78
CA VAL A 146 7.04 6.22 -0.96
C VAL A 146 6.61 6.41 0.49
N PHE A 147 7.11 5.55 1.37
CA PHE A 147 6.90 5.65 2.82
C PHE A 147 8.20 6.05 3.51
N VAL A 148 8.14 6.93 4.51
CA VAL A 148 9.33 7.32 5.27
C VAL A 148 9.24 6.80 6.69
N VAL A 149 10.11 5.83 7.00
CA VAL A 149 10.18 5.17 8.30
C VAL A 149 11.18 5.89 9.19
N ARG A 150 10.83 6.11 10.46
CA ARG A 150 11.71 6.78 11.44
C ARG A 150 13.03 6.02 11.63
N SER A 151 14.07 6.75 12.02
CA SER A 151 15.38 6.17 12.30
C SER A 151 15.30 5.10 13.40
N GLY A 152 15.80 3.90 13.12
CA GLY A 152 15.76 2.76 14.04
C GLY A 152 14.67 1.73 13.74
N GLU A 153 13.66 2.11 12.95
CA GLU A 153 12.53 1.25 12.59
C GLU A 153 12.66 0.71 11.15
N GLU A 154 11.82 -0.28 10.81
CA GLU A 154 11.68 -0.81 9.46
C GLU A 154 10.21 -0.79 9.02
N LEU A 155 9.98 -0.79 7.69
CA LEU A 155 8.65 -1.03 7.15
C LEU A 155 8.29 -2.51 7.38
N ASP A 156 7.23 -2.77 8.13
CA ASP A 156 6.77 -4.12 8.48
C ASP A 156 5.69 -4.60 7.51
N ARG A 157 4.68 -3.75 7.25
CA ARG A 157 3.54 -4.07 6.41
C ARG A 157 3.18 -2.94 5.46
N VAL A 158 2.48 -3.30 4.39
CA VAL A 158 1.76 -2.38 3.52
C VAL A 158 0.28 -2.74 3.51
N THR A 159 -0.58 -1.74 3.49
CA THR A 159 -2.03 -1.88 3.65
C THR A 159 -2.75 -1.20 2.49
N VAL A 160 -3.72 -1.89 1.89
CA VAL A 160 -4.61 -1.35 0.86
C VAL A 160 -6.03 -1.81 1.18
N GLY A 161 -6.93 -0.86 1.45
CA GLY A 161 -8.21 -1.15 2.07
C GLY A 161 -8.01 -1.90 3.40
N ASP A 162 -8.72 -3.02 3.59
CA ASP A 162 -8.59 -3.88 4.77
C ASP A 162 -7.53 -5.00 4.61
N THR A 163 -6.80 -5.02 3.49
CA THR A 163 -5.80 -6.06 3.20
C THR A 163 -4.40 -5.59 3.57
N GLN A 164 -3.63 -6.47 4.21
CA GLN A 164 -2.24 -6.20 4.60
C GLN A 164 -1.29 -7.25 4.03
N TRP A 165 -0.15 -6.80 3.53
CA TRP A 165 0.96 -7.64 3.09
C TRP A 165 2.16 -7.42 3.99
N ARG A 166 2.84 -8.51 4.36
CA ARG A 166 4.13 -8.41 5.07
C ARG A 166 5.24 -8.10 4.08
N VAL A 167 6.10 -7.18 4.46
CA VAL A 167 7.31 -6.85 3.70
C VAL A 167 8.42 -7.90 3.94
N LYS A 168 8.39 -8.61 5.08
CA LYS A 168 9.34 -9.66 5.47
C LYS A 168 8.69 -10.81 6.24
#